data_AF-A0A8H9L1X6-F1
#
_entry.id   AF-A0A8H9L1X6-F1
#
_cell.length_a   1.000
_cell.length_b   1.000
_cell.length_c   1.000
_cell.angle_alpha   90.00
_cell.angle_beta   90.00
_cell.angle_gamma   90.00
#
_symmetry.space_group_name_H-M   'P 1'
#
loop_
_entity.id
_entity.type
_entity.pdbx_description
1 polymer ?
#
loop_
_entity_poly.entity_id
_entity_poly.type
_entity_poly.pdbx_seq_one_letter_code
_entity_poly.pdbx_strand_id
1 'polypeptide(L)'
;MPDLAFAAREYLARNGIVAQQIADHMGRPIDYVLDQLTGEIPLGVDLVSTLAALTADSPARVSAELASIAGTLVDPPRFDGQTMARALAQEIGEQRAARNMTQQQLADLVGEPLDTIAKYESGNLSVSLATLRRIAAALDTYATQVMIAAERRARQS
;
A
#
# COMPACT_ATOMS: atom_id res chain seq x y z
N MET A 1 14.95 -4.96 4.04
CA MET A 1 14.96 -6.24 3.28
C MET A 1 14.37 -5.94 1.92
N PRO A 2 15.03 -6.33 0.81
CA PRO A 2 14.53 -6.09 -0.55
C PRO A 2 13.11 -6.67 -0.74
N ASP A 3 12.22 -5.92 -1.40
CA ASP A 3 10.84 -6.35 -1.66
C ASP A 3 10.81 -7.34 -2.83
N LEU A 4 11.01 -8.62 -2.52
CA LEU A 4 11.01 -9.68 -3.52
C LEU A 4 9.64 -9.85 -4.19
N ALA A 5 8.54 -9.54 -3.49
CA ALA A 5 7.18 -9.65 -4.03
C ALA A 5 6.93 -8.60 -5.13
N PHE A 6 7.40 -7.36 -4.93
CA PHE A 6 7.48 -6.40 -6.01
C PHE A 6 8.36 -6.91 -7.16
N ALA A 7 9.57 -7.39 -6.85
CA ALA A 7 10.50 -7.80 -7.90
C ALA A 7 9.95 -8.93 -8.77
N ALA A 8 9.25 -9.88 -8.15
CA ALA A 8 8.53 -10.93 -8.86
C ALA A 8 7.48 -10.33 -9.80
N ARG A 9 6.59 -9.48 -9.32
CA ARG A 9 5.56 -8.83 -10.17
C ARG A 9 6.15 -8.04 -11.33
N GLU A 10 7.24 -7.31 -11.09
CA GLU A 10 7.95 -6.56 -12.12
C GLU A 10 8.61 -7.49 -13.15
N TYR A 11 9.22 -8.59 -12.70
CA TYR A 11 9.76 -9.64 -13.58
C TYR A 11 8.66 -10.28 -14.45
N LEU A 12 7.50 -10.60 -13.86
CA LEU A 12 6.34 -11.11 -14.60
C LEU A 12 5.92 -10.14 -15.71
N ALA A 13 5.79 -8.85 -15.37
CA ALA A 13 5.38 -7.81 -16.32
C ALA A 13 6.36 -7.67 -17.49
N ARG A 14 7.67 -7.70 -17.21
CA ARG A 14 8.73 -7.62 -18.24
C ARG A 14 8.74 -8.81 -19.19
N ASN A 15 8.39 -10.00 -18.68
CA ASN A 15 8.41 -11.25 -19.45
C ASN A 15 7.03 -11.65 -20.00
N GLY A 16 5.99 -10.83 -19.79
CA GLY A 16 4.63 -11.13 -20.25
C GLY A 16 4.02 -12.36 -19.59
N ILE A 17 4.45 -12.70 -18.38
CA ILE A 17 3.95 -13.85 -17.60
C ILE A 17 2.80 -13.39 -16.71
N VAL A 18 1.68 -14.12 -16.74
CA VAL A 18 0.55 -13.90 -15.85
C VAL A 18 0.53 -14.92 -14.71
N ALA A 19 -0.03 -14.52 -13.56
CA ALA A 19 -0.11 -15.39 -12.37
C ALA A 19 -0.82 -16.73 -12.63
N GLN A 20 -1.79 -16.77 -13.55
CA GLN A 20 -2.45 -18.01 -13.94
C GLN A 20 -1.48 -19.02 -14.57
N GLN A 21 -0.56 -18.58 -15.44
CA GLN A 21 0.42 -19.49 -16.06
C GLN A 21 1.36 -20.10 -15.02
N ILE A 22 1.70 -19.33 -13.98
CA ILE A 22 2.51 -19.80 -12.86
C ILE A 22 1.72 -20.83 -12.05
N ALA A 23 0.47 -20.51 -11.70
CA ALA A 23 -0.42 -21.40 -10.95
C ALA A 23 -0.63 -22.74 -11.67
N ASP A 24 -0.89 -22.69 -12.97
CA ASP A 24 -1.06 -23.86 -13.84
C ASP A 24 0.20 -24.73 -13.86
N HIS A 25 1.38 -24.10 -13.98
CA HIS A 25 2.66 -24.81 -13.99
C HIS A 25 3.04 -25.40 -12.62
N MET A 26 2.72 -24.69 -11.53
CA MET A 26 2.96 -25.15 -10.16
C MET A 26 1.97 -26.24 -9.71
N GLY A 27 0.82 -26.37 -10.38
CA GLY A 27 -0.29 -27.19 -9.89
C GLY A 27 -0.87 -26.65 -8.58
N ARG A 28 -0.88 -25.33 -8.40
CA ARG A 28 -1.37 -24.65 -7.20
C ARG A 28 -2.55 -23.72 -7.55
N PRO A 29 -3.45 -23.42 -6.59
CA PRO A 29 -4.46 -22.39 -6.79
C PRO A 29 -3.81 -21.04 -7.12
N ILE A 30 -4.47 -20.23 -7.94
CA ILE A 30 -3.98 -18.89 -8.27
C ILE A 30 -3.81 -18.01 -7.03
N ASP A 31 -4.69 -18.16 -6.03
CA ASP A 31 -4.60 -17.43 -4.76
C ASP A 31 -3.26 -17.65 -4.06
N TYR A 32 -2.72 -18.88 -4.08
CA TYR A 32 -1.41 -19.18 -3.51
C TYR A 32 -0.27 -18.40 -4.20
N VAL A 33 -0.38 -18.22 -5.52
CA VAL A 33 0.59 -17.42 -6.29
C VAL A 33 0.39 -15.93 -5.99
N LEU A 34 -0.86 -15.47 -5.91
CA LEU A 34 -1.18 -14.08 -5.59
C LEU A 34 -0.69 -13.69 -4.20
N ASP A 35 -0.87 -14.54 -3.18
CA ASP A 35 -0.40 -14.29 -1.81
C ASP A 35 1.13 -14.11 -1.76
N GLN A 36 1.89 -14.84 -2.59
CA GLN A 36 3.34 -14.63 -2.73
C GLN A 36 3.68 -13.34 -3.45
N LEU A 37 2.94 -13.00 -4.51
CA LEU A 37 3.16 -11.79 -5.31
C LEU A 37 2.74 -10.50 -4.58
N THR A 38 1.80 -10.58 -3.63
CA THR A 38 1.40 -9.47 -2.75
C THR A 38 2.30 -9.36 -1.53
N GLY A 39 3.05 -10.40 -1.20
CA GLY A 39 3.90 -10.48 -0.03
C GLY A 39 3.16 -10.84 1.26
N GLU A 40 1.91 -11.33 1.15
CA GLU A 40 1.17 -11.92 2.27
C GLU A 40 1.84 -13.19 2.78
N ILE A 41 2.47 -13.94 1.87
CA ILE A 41 3.39 -15.03 2.21
C ILE A 41 4.75 -14.85 1.52
N PRO A 42 5.84 -15.42 2.08
CA PRO A 42 7.16 -15.33 1.46
C PRO A 42 7.21 -16.01 0.10
N LEU A 43 8.00 -15.44 -0.81
CA LEU A 43 8.31 -16.05 -2.11
C LEU A 43 9.02 -17.39 -1.92
N GLY A 44 8.40 -18.44 -2.46
CA GLY A 44 8.88 -19.80 -2.45
C GLY A 44 9.88 -20.10 -3.57
N VAL A 45 10.74 -21.09 -3.32
CA VAL A 45 11.72 -21.59 -4.30
C VAL A 45 11.02 -22.22 -5.51
N ASP A 46 9.82 -22.77 -5.30
CA ASP A 46 8.96 -23.35 -6.33
C ASP A 46 8.45 -22.30 -7.32
N LEU A 47 8.08 -21.12 -6.85
CA LEU A 47 7.70 -20.00 -7.73
C LEU A 47 8.89 -19.54 -8.57
N VAL A 48 10.07 -19.36 -7.97
CA VAL A 48 11.31 -18.99 -8.71
C VAL A 48 11.68 -20.05 -9.75
N SER A 49 11.55 -21.33 -9.41
CA SER A 49 11.81 -22.44 -10.33
C SER A 49 10.81 -22.45 -11.49
N THR A 50 9.55 -22.13 -11.21
CA THR A 50 8.49 -22.01 -12.22
C THR A 50 8.74 -20.84 -13.17
N LEU A 51 9.14 -19.68 -12.64
CA LEU A 51 9.52 -18.53 -13.47
C LEU A 51 10.66 -18.87 -14.41
N ALA A 52 11.70 -19.55 -13.90
CA ALA A 52 12.82 -20.01 -14.70
C ALA A 52 12.36 -20.96 -15.82
N ALA A 53 11.44 -21.89 -15.53
CA ALA A 53 10.87 -22.78 -16.55
C ALA A 53 10.08 -22.01 -17.62
N LEU A 54 9.25 -21.04 -17.22
CA LEU A 54 8.42 -20.24 -18.13
C LEU A 54 9.24 -19.29 -19.01
N THR A 55 10.39 -18.81 -18.54
CA THR A 55 11.29 -17.95 -19.33
C THR A 55 12.42 -18.72 -20.02
N ALA A 56 12.42 -20.05 -19.96
CA ALA A 56 13.52 -20.89 -20.45
C ALA A 56 14.91 -20.46 -19.91
N ASP A 57 14.94 -20.08 -18.64
CA ASP A 57 16.15 -19.65 -17.93
C ASP A 57 16.46 -20.56 -16.74
N SER A 58 17.55 -20.29 -16.03
CA SER A 58 17.94 -20.98 -14.79
C SER A 58 17.37 -20.28 -13.55
N PRO A 59 17.00 -21.02 -12.50
CA PRO A 59 16.55 -20.43 -11.23
C PRO A 59 17.56 -19.45 -10.62
N ALA A 60 18.86 -19.68 -10.84
CA ALA A 60 19.92 -18.80 -10.36
C ALA A 60 19.90 -17.44 -11.05
N ARG A 61 19.69 -17.40 -12.38
CA ARG A 61 19.62 -16.15 -13.12
C ARG A 61 18.35 -15.37 -12.78
N VAL A 62 17.21 -16.06 -12.69
CA VAL A 62 15.95 -15.44 -12.22
C VAL A 62 16.13 -14.86 -10.82
N SER A 63 16.74 -15.61 -9.89
CA SER A 63 17.01 -15.10 -8.54
C SER A 63 17.90 -13.86 -8.54
N ALA A 64 18.95 -13.85 -9.36
CA ALA A 64 19.85 -12.70 -9.50
C ALA A 64 19.13 -11.48 -10.10
N GLU A 65 18.25 -11.70 -11.07
CA GLU A 65 17.45 -10.64 -11.68
C GLU A 65 16.41 -10.10 -10.70
N LEU A 66 15.72 -10.97 -9.96
CA LEU A 66 14.81 -10.56 -8.87
C LEU A 66 15.55 -9.75 -7.81
N ALA A 67 16.76 -10.17 -7.41
CA ALA A 67 17.59 -9.41 -6.48
C ALA A 67 18.03 -8.06 -7.06
N SER A 68 18.35 -8.00 -8.37
CA SER A 68 18.68 -6.75 -9.05
C SER A 68 17.47 -5.81 -9.11
N ILE A 69 16.30 -6.30 -9.52
CA ILE A 69 15.05 -5.54 -9.53
C ILE A 69 14.70 -5.06 -8.11
N ALA A 70 14.79 -5.94 -7.12
CA ALA A 70 14.54 -5.58 -5.73
C ALA A 70 15.58 -4.59 -5.18
N GLY A 71 16.80 -4.57 -5.73
CA GLY A 71 17.84 -3.58 -5.42
C GLY A 71 17.66 -2.24 -6.15
N THR A 72 16.98 -2.22 -7.30
CA THR A 72 16.59 -0.96 -7.99
C THR A 72 15.47 -0.23 -7.27
N LEU A 73 14.71 -0.96 -6.45
CA LEU A 73 13.85 -0.35 -5.45
C LEU A 73 14.70 0.19 -4.30
N VAL A 74 15.06 1.47 -4.39
CA VAL A 74 14.97 2.31 -3.20
C VAL A 74 13.54 2.12 -2.70
N ASP A 75 13.36 1.54 -1.52
CA ASP A 75 12.07 1.22 -0.85
C ASP A 75 10.89 1.93 -1.54
N PRO A 76 9.97 1.23 -2.25
CA PRO A 76 8.77 1.91 -2.77
C PRO A 76 8.16 2.60 -1.55
N PRO A 77 7.83 3.91 -1.57
CA PRO A 77 7.68 4.71 -0.35
C PRO A 77 6.75 3.99 0.63
N ARG A 78 7.37 3.20 1.51
CA ARG A 78 6.78 2.70 2.72
C ARG A 78 6.95 3.92 3.57
N PHE A 79 5.98 4.82 3.47
CA PHE A 79 5.79 5.73 4.57
C PHE A 79 5.71 4.81 5.78
N ASP A 80 6.66 4.95 6.69
CA ASP A 80 6.47 4.32 7.98
C ASP A 80 5.06 4.72 8.46
N GLY A 81 4.37 3.81 9.15
CA GLY A 81 2.96 4.01 9.48
C GLY A 81 2.71 5.36 10.18
N GLN A 82 3.74 5.93 10.80
CA GLN A 82 3.70 7.22 11.47
C GLN A 82 3.80 8.40 10.51
N THR A 83 4.63 8.35 9.47
CA THR A 83 4.72 9.34 8.40
C THR A 83 3.41 9.41 7.63
N MET A 84 2.82 8.27 7.27
CA MET A 84 1.50 8.26 6.64
C MET A 84 0.41 8.78 7.57
N ALA A 85 0.41 8.37 8.85
CA ALA A 85 -0.57 8.85 9.82
C ALA A 85 -0.48 10.37 10.03
N ARG A 86 0.74 10.93 10.08
CA ARG A 86 0.96 12.39 10.16
C ARG A 86 0.47 13.11 8.92
N ALA A 87 0.77 12.59 7.73
CA ALA A 87 0.31 13.19 6.49
C ALA A 87 -1.23 13.16 6.38
N LEU A 88 -1.85 12.05 6.80
CA LEU A 88 -3.30 11.91 6.87
C LEU A 88 -3.92 12.90 7.86
N ALA A 89 -3.33 13.02 9.04
CA ALA A 89 -3.76 13.95 10.08
C ALA A 89 -3.74 15.41 9.60
N GLN A 90 -2.64 15.81 8.96
CA GLN A 90 -2.49 17.13 8.36
C GLN A 90 -3.54 17.38 7.26
N GLU A 91 -3.73 16.40 6.37
CA GLU A 91 -4.72 16.51 5.29
C GLU A 91 -6.14 16.72 5.84
N ILE A 92 -6.54 15.94 6.85
CA ILE A 92 -7.86 16.08 7.50
C ILE A 92 -8.00 17.49 8.10
N GLY A 93 -6.99 17.95 8.85
CA GLY A 93 -7.02 19.26 9.49
C GLY A 93 -7.07 20.42 8.48
N GLU A 94 -6.31 20.32 7.38
CA GLU A 94 -6.30 21.33 6.32
C GLU A 94 -7.62 21.37 5.55
N GLN A 95 -8.18 20.21 5.19
CA GLN A 95 -9.49 20.11 4.55
C GLN A 95 -10.60 20.71 5.43
N ARG A 96 -10.55 20.47 6.75
CA ARG A 96 -11.48 21.07 7.72
C ARG A 96 -11.31 22.59 7.77
N ALA A 97 -10.08 23.07 7.90
CA ALA A 97 -9.78 24.50 7.97
C ALA A 97 -10.18 25.24 6.69
N ALA A 98 -9.94 24.64 5.51
CA ALA A 98 -10.34 25.19 4.21
C ALA A 98 -11.87 25.37 4.07
N ARG A 99 -12.66 24.63 4.88
CA ARG A 99 -14.12 24.72 4.95
C ARG A 99 -14.61 25.61 6.09
N ASN A 100 -13.72 26.35 6.76
CA ASN A 100 -14.02 27.19 7.91
C ASN A 100 -14.71 26.44 9.06
N MET A 101 -14.44 25.14 9.20
CA MET A 101 -15.03 24.30 10.23
C MET A 101 -14.13 24.26 11.47
N THR A 102 -14.71 24.27 12.67
CA THR A 102 -14.00 23.98 13.92
C THR A 102 -13.86 22.46 14.12
N GLN A 103 -12.93 22.04 14.99
CA GLN A 103 -12.81 20.62 15.35
C GLN A 103 -14.11 20.09 15.98
N GLN A 104 -14.83 20.92 16.74
CA GLN A 104 -16.13 20.57 17.32
C GLN A 104 -17.17 20.31 16.23
N GLN A 105 -17.25 21.17 15.21
CA GLN A 105 -18.19 20.99 14.10
C GLN A 105 -17.89 19.71 13.31
N LEU A 106 -16.61 19.38 13.10
CA LEU A 106 -16.24 18.10 12.49
C LEU A 106 -16.62 16.92 13.38
N ALA A 107 -16.38 17.01 14.69
CA ALA A 107 -16.73 15.99 15.67
C ALA A 107 -18.23 15.68 15.64
N ASP A 108 -19.05 16.74 15.64
CA ASP A 108 -20.52 16.63 15.61
C ASP A 108 -21.01 15.96 14.30
N LEU A 109 -20.41 16.28 13.15
CA LEU A 109 -20.79 15.69 11.87
C LEU A 109 -20.35 14.23 11.71
N VAL A 110 -19.20 13.87 12.25
CA VAL A 110 -18.65 12.50 12.17
C VAL A 110 -19.28 11.58 13.21
N GLY A 111 -19.84 12.15 14.28
CA GLY A 111 -20.38 11.42 15.43
C GLY A 111 -19.27 10.89 16.34
N GLU A 112 -18.20 11.67 16.52
CA GLU A 112 -17.06 11.33 17.38
C GLU A 112 -16.87 12.39 18.47
N PRO A 113 -16.26 12.06 19.62
CA PRO A 113 -15.86 13.07 20.59
C PRO A 113 -14.83 14.06 20.03
N LEU A 114 -14.88 15.32 20.47
CA LEU A 114 -13.90 16.37 20.11
C LEU A 114 -12.45 15.90 20.31
N ASP A 115 -12.18 15.29 21.47
CA ASP A 115 -10.87 14.74 21.83
C ASP A 115 -10.36 13.69 20.82
N THR A 116 -11.28 12.90 20.26
CA THR A 116 -10.96 11.88 19.25
C THR A 116 -10.59 12.53 17.92
N ILE A 117 -11.35 13.54 17.47
CA ILE A 117 -11.01 14.33 16.27
C ILE A 117 -9.66 15.03 16.43
N ALA A 118 -9.39 15.65 17.59
CA ALA A 118 -8.11 16.30 17.86
C ALA A 118 -6.93 15.32 17.79
N LYS A 119 -7.12 14.07 18.26
CA LYS A 119 -6.11 13.01 18.16
C LYS A 119 -5.91 12.52 16.73
N TYR A 120 -6.97 12.46 15.93
CA TYR A 120 -6.86 12.17 14.50
C TYR A 120 -6.10 13.26 13.75
N GLU A 121 -6.42 14.54 13.97
CA GLU A 121 -5.76 15.67 13.29
C GLU A 121 -4.33 15.94 13.77
N SER A 122 -3.92 15.38 14.91
CA SER A 122 -2.52 15.42 15.38
C SER A 122 -1.71 14.18 15.00
N GLY A 123 -2.34 13.14 14.44
CA GLY A 123 -1.69 11.87 14.11
C GLY A 123 -1.35 11.02 15.35
N ASN A 124 -1.87 11.38 16.52
CA ASN A 124 -1.68 10.65 17.78
C ASN A 124 -2.60 9.43 17.92
N LEU A 125 -3.61 9.31 17.04
CA LEU A 125 -4.50 8.17 16.96
C LEU A 125 -4.64 7.73 15.50
N SER A 126 -4.49 6.44 15.24
CA SER A 126 -4.70 5.86 13.92
C SER A 126 -6.18 5.96 13.51
N VAL A 127 -6.43 6.41 12.29
CA VAL A 127 -7.77 6.54 11.72
C VAL A 127 -8.12 5.25 10.99
N SER A 128 -9.16 4.54 11.43
CA SER A 128 -9.67 3.38 10.70
C SER A 128 -10.26 3.78 9.34
N LEU A 129 -10.29 2.88 8.36
CA LEU A 129 -10.92 3.17 7.06
C LEU A 129 -12.41 3.55 7.20
N ALA A 130 -13.14 2.91 8.11
CA ALA A 130 -14.54 3.23 8.38
C ALA A 130 -14.71 4.65 8.93
N THR A 131 -13.84 5.06 9.86
CA THR A 131 -13.82 6.42 10.40
C THR A 131 -13.40 7.44 9.35
N LEU A 132 -12.36 7.13 8.56
CA LEU A 132 -11.90 7.99 7.47
C LEU A 132 -13.02 8.27 6.45
N ARG A 133 -13.86 7.28 6.15
CA ARG A 133 -15.03 7.46 5.28
C ARG A 133 -16.05 8.44 5.86
N ARG A 134 -16.32 8.38 7.17
CA ARG A 134 -17.21 9.34 7.84
C ARG A 134 -16.61 10.75 7.86
N ILE A 135 -15.33 10.87 8.18
CA ILE A 135 -14.60 12.15 8.13
C ILE A 135 -14.64 12.75 6.72
N ALA A 136 -14.33 11.95 5.70
CA ALA A 136 -14.39 12.38 4.31
C ALA A 136 -15.79 12.84 3.90
N ALA A 137 -16.84 12.12 4.31
CA ALA A 137 -18.22 12.53 4.06
C ALA A 137 -18.57 13.87 4.75
N ALA A 138 -18.14 14.07 6.01
CA ALA A 138 -18.33 15.33 6.72
C ALA A 138 -17.55 16.50 6.09
N LEU A 139 -16.44 16.19 5.39
CA LEU A 139 -15.64 17.12 4.61
C LEU A 139 -16.08 17.18 3.14
N ASP A 140 -17.23 16.63 2.75
CA ASP A 140 -17.73 16.65 1.37
C ASP A 140 -16.66 16.18 0.35
N THR A 141 -16.02 15.03 0.65
CA THR A 141 -14.99 14.41 -0.18
C THR A 141 -15.02 12.88 -0.05
N TYR A 142 -14.10 12.20 -0.72
CA TYR A 142 -13.95 10.75 -0.66
C TYR A 142 -12.69 10.36 0.10
N ALA A 143 -12.77 9.27 0.89
CA ALA A 143 -11.63 8.74 1.63
C ALA A 143 -10.41 8.47 0.73
N THR A 144 -10.63 8.04 -0.51
CA THR A 144 -9.57 7.84 -1.51
C THR A 144 -8.86 9.14 -1.88
N GLN A 145 -9.59 10.25 -2.00
CA GLN A 145 -8.97 11.56 -2.30
C GLN A 145 -8.12 12.05 -1.13
N VAL A 146 -8.62 11.89 0.10
CA VAL A 146 -7.85 12.19 1.31
C VAL A 146 -6.58 11.34 1.39
N MET A 147 -6.67 10.04 1.07
CA MET A 147 -5.49 9.16 1.05
C MET A 147 -4.48 9.56 -0.03
N ILE A 148 -4.91 9.84 -1.26
CA ILE A 148 -4.02 10.25 -2.35
C ILE A 148 -3.29 11.56 -1.98
N ALA A 149 -4.00 12.52 -1.39
CA ALA A 149 -3.40 13.78 -0.94
C ALA A 149 -2.38 13.54 0.20
N ALA A 150 -2.73 12.73 1.20
CA ALA A 150 -1.84 12.32 2.27
C ALA A 150 -0.58 11.60 1.75
N GLU A 151 -0.73 10.68 0.79
CA GLU A 151 0.42 9.99 0.18
C GLU A 151 1.34 10.97 -0.55
N ARG A 152 0.78 11.91 -1.33
CA ARG A 152 1.59 12.93 -2.03
C ARG A 152 2.39 13.77 -1.04
N ARG A 153 1.77 14.13 0.08
CA ARG A 153 2.41 14.88 1.15
C ARG A 153 3.52 14.09 1.81
N ALA A 154 3.26 12.83 2.13
CA ALA A 154 4.25 11.95 2.74
C ALA A 154 5.48 11.71 1.84
N ARG A 155 5.39 11.92 0.52
CA ARG A 155 6.55 11.91 -0.41
C ARG A 155 7.37 13.19 -0.41
N GLN A 156 6.82 14.29 0.11
CA GLN A 156 7.42 15.62 0.07
C GLN A 156 8.02 16.04 1.43
N SER A 157 7.70 15.30 2.49
CA SER A 157 8.22 15.45 3.86
C SER A 157 9.46 14.60 4.11
#